data_AF-A0A9P5UI09-F1
#
_entry.id   AF-A0A9P5UI09-F1
#
_cell.length_a   1.000
_cell.length_b   1.000
_cell.length_c   1.000
_cell.angle_alpha   90.00
_cell.angle_beta   90.00
_cell.angle_gamma   90.00
#
_symmetry.space_group_name_H-M   'P 1'
#
loop_
_entity.id
_entity.type
_entity.pdbx_description
1 polymer ?
#
loop_
_entity_poly.entity_id
_entity_poly.type
_entity_poly.pdbx_seq_one_letter_code
_entity_poly.pdbx_strand_id
1 'polypeptide(L)'
;MPVGRHPQDKYLCHVEAYLEYTSRIVDTPLKVGHHKDPNHTFNPSMRFTKDKTKVARVSTISVYMVGITRLIKDFPLKKPSPKPQNHGLLDR
;
A
#
# COMPACT_ATOMS: atom_id res chain seq x y z
N MET A 1 27.44 5.64 -3.88
CA MET A 1 27.13 4.57 -2.90
C MET A 1 25.82 3.93 -3.32
N PRO A 2 25.73 2.60 -3.46
CA PRO A 2 24.43 1.99 -3.74
C PRO A 2 23.57 2.20 -2.49
N VAL A 3 22.43 2.87 -2.65
CA VAL A 3 21.42 2.99 -1.60
C VAL A 3 20.94 1.57 -1.33
N GLY A 4 21.44 0.97 -0.25
CA GLY A 4 20.99 -0.34 0.21
C GLY A 4 19.50 -0.25 0.48
N ARG A 5 18.68 -0.83 -0.40
CA ARG A 5 17.26 -1.05 -0.12
C ARG A 5 17.22 -2.03 1.04
N HIS A 6 16.75 -1.59 2.20
CA HIS A 6 16.50 -2.50 3.30
C HIS A 6 15.42 -3.50 2.82
N PRO A 7 15.50 -4.81 3.11
CA PRO A 7 14.51 -5.78 2.65
C PRO A 7 13.07 -5.43 3.07
N GLN A 8 12.92 -4.63 4.13
CA GLN A 8 11.66 -4.09 4.62
C GLN A 8 11.08 -2.96 3.75
N ASP A 9 11.93 -2.22 3.03
CA ASP A 9 11.51 -1.14 2.12
C ASP A 9 10.73 -1.68 0.90
N LYS A 10 10.94 -2.97 0.58
CA LYS A 10 10.23 -3.68 -0.49
C LYS A 10 8.71 -3.58 -0.31
N TYR A 11 8.23 -3.79 0.92
CA TYR A 11 6.80 -3.75 1.25
C TYR A 11 6.22 -2.33 1.34
N LEU A 12 7.09 -1.32 1.37
CA LEU A 12 6.71 0.10 1.35
C LEU A 12 6.81 0.70 -0.07
N CYS A 13 7.31 -0.07 -1.04
CA CYS A 13 7.45 0.38 -2.41
C CYS A 13 6.11 0.35 -3.15
N HIS A 14 5.54 1.54 -3.38
CA HIS A 14 4.27 1.70 -4.10
C HIS A 14 4.30 1.17 -5.53
N VAL A 15 5.45 1.23 -6.21
CA VAL A 15 5.63 0.70 -7.57
C VAL A 15 5.52 -0.82 -7.57
N GLU A 16 6.21 -1.50 -6.64
CA GLU A 16 6.14 -2.96 -6.54
C GLU A 16 4.74 -3.44 -6.15
N ALA A 17 4.09 -2.74 -5.20
CA ALA A 17 2.70 -3.02 -4.84
C ALA A 17 1.74 -2.85 -6.03
N TYR A 18 1.96 -1.84 -6.88
CA TYR A 18 1.16 -1.63 -8.08
C TYR A 18 1.38 -2.75 -9.13
N LEU A 19 2.62 -3.18 -9.36
CA LEU A 19 2.93 -4.29 -10.28
C LEU A 19 2.32 -5.61 -9.83
N GLU A 20 2.36 -5.90 -8.53
CA GLU A 20 1.72 -7.09 -7.98
C GLU A 20 0.18 -7.00 -8.06
N TYR A 21 -0.38 -5.82 -7.84
CA TYR A 21 -1.80 -5.58 -8.01
C TYR A 21 -2.24 -5.78 -9.47
N THR A 22 -1.51 -5.22 -10.44
CA THR A 22 -1.90 -5.30 -11.85
C THR A 22 -1.78 -6.72 -12.39
N SER A 23 -0.78 -7.50 -11.97
CA SER A 23 -0.65 -8.91 -12.37
C SER A 23 -1.83 -9.79 -11.92
N ARG A 24 -2.56 -9.39 -10.88
CA ARG A 24 -3.73 -10.12 -10.36
C ARG A 24 -5.06 -9.71 -11.02
N ILE A 25 -5.12 -8.51 -11.63
CA ILE A 25 -6.39 -7.88 -12.02
C ILE A 25 -6.48 -7.55 -13.51
N VAL A 26 -5.35 -7.27 -14.17
CA VAL A 26 -5.32 -6.70 -15.53
C VAL A 26 -5.23 -7.81 -16.58
N ASP A 27 -6.30 -8.59 -16.74
CA ASP A 27 -6.46 -9.44 -17.94
C ASP A 27 -7.26 -8.71 -19.03
N THR A 28 -7.98 -7.63 -18.69
CA THR A 28 -8.82 -6.89 -19.65
C THR A 28 -8.90 -5.40 -19.30
N PRO A 29 -8.71 -4.48 -20.26
CA PRO A 29 -8.96 -3.06 -20.07
C PRO A 29 -10.43 -2.78 -19.74
N LEU A 30 -10.69 -1.93 -18.75
CA LEU A 30 -12.02 -1.42 -18.42
C LEU A 30 -12.05 0.03 -18.86
N LYS A 31 -12.86 0.35 -19.87
CA LYS A 31 -13.04 1.73 -20.31
C LYS A 31 -14.19 2.33 -19.52
N VAL A 32 -13.91 3.41 -18.81
CA VAL A 32 -14.89 4.16 -18.01
C VAL A 32 -14.96 5.58 -18.55
N GLY A 33 -16.18 6.10 -18.71
CA GLY A 33 -16.39 7.49 -19.11
C GLY A 33 -15.95 8.46 -18.02
N HIS A 34 -15.34 9.58 -18.41
CA HIS A 34 -14.97 10.63 -17.49
C HIS A 34 -16.20 11.44 -17.06
N HIS A 35 -16.35 11.65 -15.75
CA HIS A 35 -17.53 12.32 -15.18
C HIS A 35 -17.77 13.75 -15.67
N LYS A 36 -16.73 14.45 -16.14
CA LYS A 36 -16.84 15.82 -16.71
C LYS A 36 -16.78 15.86 -18.23
N ASP A 37 -16.39 14.77 -18.88
CA ASP A 37 -16.24 14.70 -20.33
C ASP A 37 -16.70 13.31 -20.82
N PRO A 38 -17.95 13.19 -21.31
CA PRO A 38 -18.51 11.92 -21.76
C PRO A 38 -17.77 11.30 -22.95
N ASN A 39 -17.06 12.11 -23.74
CA ASN A 39 -16.29 11.65 -24.90
C ASN A 39 -14.91 11.13 -24.51
N HIS A 40 -14.46 11.45 -23.30
CA HIS A 40 -13.20 10.97 -22.77
C HIS A 40 -13.41 9.68 -21.98
N THR A 41 -12.82 8.58 -22.46
CA THR A 41 -12.76 7.33 -21.71
C THR A 41 -11.36 7.10 -21.17
N PHE A 42 -11.26 6.57 -19.94
CA PHE A 42 -9.99 6.22 -19.32
C PHE A 42 -10.05 4.80 -18.73
N ASN A 43 -8.87 4.23 -18.46
CA ASN A 43 -8.73 2.97 -17.75
C ASN A 43 -8.41 3.27 -16.28
N PRO A 44 -9.30 2.93 -15.32
CA PRO A 44 -9.06 3.24 -13.91
C PRO A 44 -7.90 2.43 -13.36
N SER A 45 -7.01 3.09 -12.62
CA SER A 45 -5.83 2.46 -11.99
C SER A 45 -6.20 1.46 -10.91
N MET A 46 -7.36 1.62 -10.25
CA MET A 46 -7.87 0.72 -9.22
C MET A 46 -9.29 0.23 -9.51
N ARG A 47 -9.50 -1.08 -9.34
CA ARG A 47 -10.73 -1.83 -9.55
C ARG A 47 -10.94 -2.79 -8.38
N PHE A 48 -12.14 -3.32 -8.24
CA PHE A 48 -12.37 -4.39 -7.28
C PHE A 48 -11.68 -5.67 -7.73
N THR A 49 -10.96 -6.31 -6.80
CA THR A 49 -10.31 -7.62 -7.03
C THR A 49 -11.33 -8.72 -7.32
N LYS A 50 -12.48 -8.69 -6.65
CA LYS A 50 -13.58 -9.67 -6.83
C LYS A 50 -14.43 -9.38 -8.07
N ASP A 51 -14.60 -8.12 -8.44
CA ASP A 51 -15.39 -7.70 -9.59
C ASP A 51 -14.57 -6.73 -10.45
N LYS A 52 -13.80 -7.32 -11.37
CA LYS A 52 -12.84 -6.59 -12.23
C LYS A 52 -13.52 -5.62 -13.21
N THR A 53 -14.85 -5.66 -13.32
CA THR A 53 -15.66 -4.74 -14.15
C THR A 53 -16.03 -3.45 -13.43
N LYS A 54 -15.86 -3.40 -12.11
CA LYS A 54 -16.23 -2.26 -11.28
C LYS A 54 -15.03 -1.46 -10.81
N VAL A 55 -15.16 -0.14 -10.88
CA VAL A 55 -14.19 0.82 -10.36
C VAL A 55 -14.28 0.85 -8.83
N ALA A 56 -13.13 0.87 -8.16
CA ALA A 56 -13.09 1.12 -6.72
C ALA A 56 -13.50 2.58 -6.43
N ARG A 57 -14.65 2.78 -5.79
CA ARG A 57 -15.14 4.13 -5.44
C ARG A 57 -14.40 4.66 -4.21
N VAL A 58 -14.27 5.98 -4.13
CA VAL A 58 -13.63 6.68 -3.00
C VAL A 58 -14.24 6.25 -1.66
N SER A 59 -15.57 6.19 -1.57
CA SER A 59 -16.27 5.76 -0.36
C SER A 59 -15.85 4.35 0.10
N THR A 60 -15.64 3.43 -0.84
CA THR A 60 -15.19 2.08 -0.51
C THR A 60 -13.73 2.04 -0.06
N ILE A 61 -12.87 2.85 -0.69
CA ILE A 61 -11.47 3.01 -0.26
C ILE A 61 -11.41 3.53 1.17
N SER A 62 -12.25 4.52 1.52
CA SER A 62 -12.34 5.05 2.88
C SER A 62 -12.71 3.98 3.91
N VAL A 63 -13.67 3.10 3.60
CA VAL A 63 -14.05 1.98 4.47
C VAL A 63 -12.87 1.03 4.69
N TYR A 64 -12.12 0.68 3.62
CA TYR A 64 -10.94 -0.16 3.75
C TYR A 64 -9.83 0.49 4.59
N MET A 65 -9.59 1.79 4.43
CA MET A 65 -8.60 2.51 5.24
C MET A 65 -8.94 2.51 6.74
N VAL A 66 -10.22 2.68 7.07
CA VAL A 66 -10.69 2.56 8.46
C VAL A 66 -10.48 1.14 9.00
N GLY A 67 -10.80 0.12 8.20
CA GLY A 67 -10.57 -1.28 8.56
C GLY A 67 -9.09 -1.59 8.82
N ILE A 68 -8.20 -1.20 7.91
CA ILE A 68 -6.75 -1.39 8.06
C ILE A 68 -6.24 -0.67 9.32
N THR A 69 -6.69 0.56 9.56
CA THR A 69 -6.26 1.34 10.72
C THR A 69 -6.69 0.69 12.04
N ARG A 70 -7.88 0.09 12.10
CA ARG A 70 -8.33 -0.67 13.27
C ARG A 70 -7.44 -1.90 13.50
N LEU A 71 -7.16 -2.67 12.45
CA LEU A 71 -6.28 -3.84 12.53
C LEU A 71 -4.87 -3.49 13.04
N ILE A 72 -4.34 -2.32 12.66
CA ILE A 72 -3.02 -1.85 13.14
C ILE A 72 -3.09 -1.44 14.62
N LYS A 73 -4.18 -0.78 15.06
CA LYS A 73 -4.34 -0.39 16.47
C LYS A 73 -4.46 -1.59 17.40
N ASP A 74 -5.10 -2.67 16.93
CA ASP A 74 -5.28 -3.91 17.67
C ASP A 74 -4.03 -4.82 17.61
N PHE A 75 -3.04 -4.47 16.78
CA PHE A 75 -1.71 -5.06 16.78
C PHE A 75 -0.78 -4.25 17.72
N PRO A 76 -0.45 -4.75 18.92
CA PRO A 76 0.57 -4.10 19.73
C PRO A 76 1.90 -4.22 18.99
N LEU A 77 2.34 -3.13 18.36
CA LEU A 77 3.73 -2.98 17.94
C LEU A 77 4.57 -3.12 19.21
N LYS A 78 5.18 -4.30 19.41
CA LYS A 78 6.19 -4.49 20.47
C LYS A 78 7.17 -3.34 20.34
N LYS A 79 7.14 -2.40 21.28
CA LYS A 79 8.14 -1.34 21.35
C LYS A 79 9.51 -2.03 21.30
N PRO A 80 10.44 -1.59 20.44
CA PRO A 80 11.77 -2.17 20.45
C PRO A 80 12.32 -2.05 21.86
N SER A 81 12.71 -3.18 22.47
CA SER A 81 13.31 -3.18 23.79
C SER A 81 14.48 -2.21 23.79
N PRO A 82 14.61 -1.34 24.81
CA PRO A 82 15.77 -0.45 24.91
C PRO A 82 17.03 -1.30 24.83
N LYS A 83 17.92 -0.98 23.88
CA LYS A 83 19.23 -1.64 23.79
C LYS A 83 19.94 -1.42 25.13
N PRO A 84 20.58 -2.45 25.71
CA PRO A 84 21.39 -2.26 26.90
C PRO A 84 22.46 -1.20 26.60
N GLN A 85 22.43 -0.10 27.35
CA GLN A 85 23.52 0.86 27.37
C GLN A 85 24.71 0.15 28.01
N ASN A 86 25.70 -0.21 27.20
CA ASN A 86 27.01 -0.62 27.71
C ASN A 86 27.65 0.59 28.40
N HIS A 87 27.37 0.80 29.68
CA HIS A 87 28.23 1.57 30.57
C HIS A 87 29.44 0.69 30.91
N GLY A 88 30.45 0.74 30.05
CA GLY A 88 31.69 0.00 30.21
C GLY A 88 32.90 0.84 29.82
N LEU A 89 33.59 1.33 30.86
CA LEU A 89 34.99 1.77 30.91
C LEU A 89 35.43 2.98 30.07
N LEU A 90 35.52 4.13 30.75
CA LEU A 90 36.63 5.08 30.58
C LEU A 90 36.92 5.72 31.94
N ASP A 91 37.38 4.90 32.88
CA ASP A 91 38.19 5.33 34.02
C ASP A 91 39.46 4.50 34.00
N ARG A 92 40.51 5.04 33.39
CA ARG A 92 41.92 4.84 33.72
C ARG A 92 42.79 5.81 32.93
#